data_AF-A0A1Y5XN40-F1
#
_entry.id   AF-A0A1Y5XN40-F1
#
_cell.length_a   1.000
_cell.length_b   1.000
_cell.length_c   1.000
_cell.angle_alpha   90.00
_cell.angle_beta   90.00
_cell.angle_gamma   90.00
#
_symmetry.space_group_name_H-M   'P 1'
#
loop_
_entity.id
_entity.type
_entity.pdbx_description
1 polymer ?
#
loop_
_entity_poly.entity_id
_entity_poly.type
_entity_poly.pdbx_seq_one_letter_code
_entity_poly.pdbx_strand_id
1 'polypeptide(L)'
;MSDMKYNTGELRDGARRSKQSADSAEEASNKLRGAQVSASPFGDVPIAASFAGALTQAQQDQAKGARSAGQGRDNKAARADAVANAGDDLTASTTQVANQAVVNDIANRM
;
A
#
# COMPACT_ATOMS: atom_id res chain seq x y z
N MET A 1 -28.99 16.58 -11.11
CA MET A 1 -28.24 15.33 -11.33
C MET A 1 -27.16 15.21 -10.26
N SER A 2 -27.54 14.88 -9.02
CA SER A 2 -26.57 14.48 -8.00
C SER A 2 -26.36 12.97 -8.10
N ASP A 3 -25.13 12.51 -7.84
CA ASP A 3 -24.80 11.12 -7.46
C ASP A 3 -24.52 10.08 -8.56
N MET A 4 -23.79 10.45 -9.62
CA MET A 4 -23.03 9.44 -10.40
C MET A 4 -21.51 9.52 -10.19
N LYS A 5 -21.05 10.24 -9.15
CA LYS A 5 -19.62 10.29 -8.84
C LYS A 5 -19.21 9.09 -7.99
N TYR A 6 -18.38 8.24 -8.57
CA TYR A 6 -17.70 7.18 -7.84
C TYR A 6 -16.78 7.80 -6.77
N ASN A 7 -16.75 7.24 -5.55
CA ASN A 7 -15.90 7.77 -4.47
C ASN A 7 -14.44 7.36 -4.65
N THR A 8 -13.79 7.94 -5.66
CA THR A 8 -12.39 7.65 -6.03
C THR A 8 -11.40 8.35 -5.11
N GLY A 9 -11.83 9.39 -4.39
CA GLY A 9 -11.03 10.11 -3.41
C GLY A 9 -10.57 9.23 -2.24
N GLU A 10 -11.50 8.53 -1.60
CA GLU A 10 -11.17 7.63 -0.48
C GLU A 10 -10.28 6.46 -0.91
N LEU A 11 -10.48 5.94 -2.13
CA LEU A 11 -9.63 4.88 -2.69
C LEU A 11 -8.19 5.35 -2.88
N ARG A 12 -8.00 6.54 -3.47
CA ARG A 12 -6.68 7.16 -3.65
C ARG A 12 -6.03 7.47 -2.30
N ASP A 13 -6.79 7.93 -1.31
CA ASP A 13 -6.27 8.16 0.04
C ASP A 13 -5.87 6.85 0.74
N GLY A 14 -6.66 5.78 0.58
CA GLY A 14 -6.30 4.45 1.03
C GLY A 14 -5.04 3.90 0.36
N ALA A 15 -4.87 4.17 -0.94
CA ALA A 15 -3.68 3.82 -1.70
C ALA A 15 -2.43 4.55 -1.19
N ARG A 16 -2.51 5.88 -0.97
CA ARG A 16 -1.43 6.68 -0.39
C ARG A 16 -1.00 6.16 0.98
N ARG A 17 -1.96 5.91 1.88
CA ARG A 17 -1.67 5.35 3.22
C ARG A 17 -1.04 3.96 3.13
N SER A 18 -1.44 3.16 2.15
CA SER A 18 -0.84 1.84 1.92
C SER A 18 0.60 1.97 1.43
N LYS A 19 0.91 2.88 0.50
CA LYS A 19 2.29 3.19 0.09
C LYS A 19 3.16 3.65 1.26
N GLN A 20 2.67 4.59 2.07
CA GLN A 20 3.37 5.04 3.29
C GLN A 20 3.65 3.89 4.27
N SER A 21 2.69 2.97 4.40
CA SER A 21 2.87 1.76 5.23
C SER A 21 3.91 0.82 4.64
N ALA A 22 4.01 0.73 3.31
CA ALA A 22 5.02 -0.06 2.62
C ALA A 22 6.42 0.52 2.83
N ASP A 23 6.58 1.83 2.62
CA ASP A 23 7.83 2.58 2.85
C ASP A 23 8.32 2.39 4.30
N SER A 24 7.41 2.51 5.27
CA SER A 24 7.72 2.33 6.69
C SER A 24 8.17 0.89 7.00
N ALA A 25 7.58 -0.10 6.34
CA ALA A 25 7.95 -1.51 6.51
C ALA A 25 9.31 -1.83 5.87
N GLU A 26 9.62 -1.20 4.74
CA GLU A 26 10.94 -1.29 4.10
C GLU A 26 12.02 -0.61 4.96
N GLU A 27 11.74 0.57 5.52
CA GLU A 27 12.63 1.24 6.47
C GLU A 27 12.90 0.36 7.70
N ALA A 28 11.86 -0.25 8.27
CA ALA A 28 12.00 -1.18 9.39
C ALA A 28 12.85 -2.41 9.01
N SER A 29 12.65 -2.98 7.82
CA SER A 29 13.47 -4.09 7.31
C SER A 29 14.94 -3.68 7.18
N ASN A 30 15.22 -2.48 6.64
CA ASN A 30 16.57 -1.98 6.47
C ASN A 30 17.26 -1.72 7.82
N LYS A 31 16.55 -1.13 8.79
CA LYS A 31 17.06 -0.95 10.16
C LYS A 31 17.37 -2.28 10.83
N LEU A 32 16.48 -3.27 10.69
CA LEU A 32 16.71 -4.61 11.20
C LEU A 32 17.94 -5.25 10.55
N ARG A 33 18.17 -5.10 9.25
CA ARG A 33 19.35 -5.69 8.59
C ARG A 33 20.66 -4.95 8.89
N GLY A 34 20.58 -3.66 9.22
CA GLY A 34 21.75 -2.83 9.55
C GLY A 34 22.22 -2.97 11.00
N ALA A 35 21.37 -3.46 11.91
CA ALA A 35 21.76 -3.65 13.29
C ALA A 35 22.72 -4.85 13.44
N GLN A 36 23.84 -4.63 14.13
CA GLN A 36 24.86 -5.65 14.36
C GLN A 36 24.52 -6.43 15.64
N VAL A 37 24.33 -7.75 15.52
CA VAL A 37 24.21 -8.64 16.67
C VAL A 37 25.59 -9.22 16.97
N SER A 38 26.09 -8.98 18.18
CA SER A 38 27.38 -9.52 18.62
C SER A 38 27.24 -10.26 19.95
N ALA A 39 28.15 -11.19 20.19
CA ALA A 39 28.22 -11.92 21.46
C ALA A 39 28.85 -11.08 22.59
N SER A 40 29.55 -9.99 22.24
CA SER A 40 30.30 -9.15 23.18
C SER A 40 29.49 -8.62 24.38
N PRO A 41 28.21 -8.24 24.25
CA PRO A 41 27.40 -7.77 25.38
C PRO A 41 27.11 -8.85 26.43
N PHE A 42 27.24 -10.12 26.08
CA PHE A 42 26.96 -11.24 26.98
C PHE A 42 28.19 -11.66 27.79
N GLY A 43 29.38 -11.10 27.53
CA GLY A 43 30.63 -11.47 28.22
C GLY A 43 31.08 -12.91 27.93
N ASP A 44 31.88 -13.49 28.82
CA ASP A 44 32.43 -14.85 28.71
C ASP A 44 31.42 -15.95 29.10
N VAL A 45 30.21 -15.84 28.59
CA VAL A 45 29.19 -16.87 28.79
C VAL A 45 29.37 -17.95 27.70
N PRO A 46 29.48 -19.25 28.04
CA PRO A 46 29.74 -20.32 27.07
C PRO A 46 28.72 -20.39 25.91
N ILE A 47 27.50 -19.92 26.14
CA ILE A 47 26.41 -19.93 25.16
C ILE A 47 26.24 -18.61 24.38
N ALA A 48 27.08 -17.60 24.64
CA ALA A 48 26.96 -16.25 24.08
C ALA A 48 26.99 -16.25 22.53
N ALA A 49 27.86 -17.06 21.94
CA ALA A 49 27.96 -17.18 20.48
C ALA A 49 26.70 -17.79 19.86
N SER A 50 26.17 -18.88 20.45
CA SER A 50 24.95 -19.53 19.99
C SER A 50 23.72 -18.62 20.14
N PHE A 51 23.66 -17.85 21.23
CA PHE A 51 22.58 -16.90 21.47
C PHE A 51 22.63 -15.73 20.48
N ALA A 52 23.83 -15.17 20.21
CA ALA A 52 24.01 -14.16 19.16
C ALA A 52 23.62 -14.69 17.77
N GLY A 53 23.93 -15.95 17.47
CA GLY A 53 23.48 -16.62 16.24
C GLY A 53 21.95 -16.69 16.15
N ALA A 54 21.27 -17.12 17.21
CA ALA A 54 19.81 -17.20 17.27
C ALA A 54 19.14 -15.81 17.12
N LEU A 55 19.71 -14.79 17.77
CA LEU A 55 19.27 -13.39 17.64
C LEU A 55 19.43 -12.89 16.20
N THR A 56 20.55 -13.19 15.56
CA THR A 56 20.80 -12.84 14.15
C THR A 56 19.77 -13.50 13.24
N GLN A 57 19.44 -14.77 13.48
CA GLN A 57 18.42 -15.48 12.70
C GLN A 57 17.04 -14.85 12.88
N ALA A 58 16.63 -14.58 14.12
CA ALA A 58 15.35 -13.94 14.43
C ALA A 58 15.24 -12.56 13.77
N GLN A 59 16.31 -11.77 13.80
CA GLN A 59 16.41 -10.47 13.13
C GLN A 59 16.23 -10.59 11.61
N GLN A 60 16.88 -11.58 10.98
CA GLN A 60 16.71 -11.81 9.54
C GLN A 60 15.28 -12.20 9.18
N ASP A 61 14.64 -13.03 9.99
CA ASP A 61 13.26 -13.47 9.73
C ASP A 61 12.25 -12.34 9.96
N GLN A 62 12.47 -11.49 10.97
CA GLN A 62 11.72 -10.24 11.14
C GLN A 62 11.91 -9.28 9.96
N ALA A 63 13.14 -9.11 9.47
CA ALA A 63 13.42 -8.25 8.32
C ALA A 63 12.73 -8.75 7.04
N LYS A 64 12.72 -10.08 6.81
CA LYS A 64 11.96 -10.71 5.72
C LYS A 64 10.46 -10.47 5.89
N GLY A 65 9.93 -10.67 7.10
CA GLY A 65 8.51 -10.44 7.40
C GLY A 65 8.09 -9.00 7.13
N ALA A 66 8.88 -8.02 7.57
CA ALA A 66 8.64 -6.61 7.30
C ALA A 66 8.63 -6.29 5.80
N ARG A 67 9.60 -6.82 5.04
CA ARG A 67 9.65 -6.64 3.58
C ARG A 67 8.43 -7.23 2.88
N SER A 68 8.03 -8.46 3.24
CA SER A 68 6.83 -9.09 2.68
C SER A 68 5.56 -8.31 3.01
N ALA A 69 5.46 -7.76 4.22
CA ALA A 69 4.34 -6.89 4.60
C ALA A 69 4.31 -5.61 3.76
N GLY A 70 5.47 -4.99 3.50
CA GLY A 70 5.58 -3.82 2.64
C GLY A 70 5.10 -4.09 1.21
N GLN A 71 5.58 -5.17 0.58
CA GLN A 71 5.11 -5.60 -0.73
C GLN A 71 3.59 -5.85 -0.78
N GLY A 72 3.04 -6.44 0.29
CA GLY A 72 1.59 -6.63 0.43
C GLY A 72 0.82 -5.31 0.47
N ARG A 73 1.39 -4.26 1.05
CA ARG A 73 0.81 -2.91 1.10
C ARG A 73 0.89 -2.19 -0.24
N ASP A 74 2.02 -2.29 -0.95
CA ASP A 74 2.16 -1.75 -2.31
C ASP A 74 1.15 -2.36 -3.27
N ASN A 75 0.98 -3.68 -3.22
CA ASN A 75 -0.01 -4.38 -4.04
C ASN A 75 -1.44 -3.91 -3.75
N LYS A 76 -1.77 -3.63 -2.48
CA LYS A 76 -3.08 -3.06 -2.11
C LYS A 76 -3.23 -1.64 -2.61
N ALA A 77 -2.17 -0.83 -2.55
CA ALA A 77 -2.18 0.53 -3.10
C ALA A 77 -2.43 0.54 -4.60
N ALA A 78 -1.69 -0.29 -5.36
CA ALA A 78 -1.86 -0.40 -6.81
C ALA A 78 -3.29 -0.82 -7.20
N ARG A 79 -3.88 -1.77 -6.44
CA ARG A 79 -5.28 -2.18 -6.66
C ARG A 79 -6.26 -1.05 -6.36
N ALA A 80 -6.08 -0.33 -5.26
CA ALA A 80 -6.95 0.79 -4.89
C ALA A 80 -6.87 1.93 -5.93
N ASP A 81 -5.66 2.27 -6.41
CA ASP A 81 -5.45 3.24 -7.49
C ASP A 81 -6.13 2.78 -8.80
N ALA A 82 -6.02 1.49 -9.15
CA ALA A 82 -6.66 0.94 -10.35
C ALA A 82 -8.20 1.01 -10.29
N VAL A 83 -8.79 0.68 -9.13
CA VAL A 83 -10.25 0.78 -8.92
C VAL A 83 -10.70 2.24 -8.95
N ALA A 84 -9.91 3.16 -8.40
CA ALA A 84 -10.20 4.59 -8.48
C ALA A 84 -10.25 5.06 -9.93
N ASN A 85 -9.24 4.72 -10.75
CA ASN A 85 -9.22 5.09 -12.17
C ASN A 85 -10.43 4.55 -12.93
N ALA A 86 -10.80 3.28 -12.72
CA ALA A 86 -11.98 2.70 -13.34
C ALA A 86 -13.29 3.41 -12.93
N GLY A 87 -13.38 3.85 -11.67
CA GLY A 87 -14.52 4.65 -11.19
C GLY A 87 -14.59 6.04 -11.81
N ASP A 88 -13.45 6.68 -12.06
CA ASP A 88 -13.37 7.97 -12.73
C ASP A 88 -13.79 7.85 -14.21
N ASP A 89 -13.33 6.81 -14.91
CA ASP A 89 -13.71 6.52 -16.29
C ASP A 89 -15.21 6.26 -16.42
N LEU A 90 -15.79 5.50 -15.49
CA LEU A 90 -17.22 5.24 -15.44
C LEU A 90 -18.01 6.54 -15.19
N THR A 91 -17.55 7.39 -14.27
CA THR A 91 -18.17 8.69 -13.98
C THR A 91 -18.14 9.60 -15.22
N ALA A 92 -17.01 9.62 -15.95
CA ALA A 92 -16.87 10.40 -17.17
C ALA A 92 -17.82 9.91 -18.28
N SER A 93 -17.86 8.59 -18.52
CA SER A 93 -18.70 7.96 -19.53
C SER A 93 -20.19 8.20 -19.25
N THR A 94 -20.63 7.97 -18.01
CA THR A 94 -22.03 8.19 -17.62
C THR A 94 -22.44 9.66 -17.71
N THR A 95 -21.54 10.61 -17.37
CA THR A 95 -21.76 12.04 -17.55
C THR A 95 -21.93 12.42 -19.03
N GLN A 96 -21.10 11.85 -19.91
CA GLN A 96 -21.19 12.09 -21.36
C GLN A 96 -22.52 11.59 -21.91
N VAL A 97 -22.95 10.38 -21.56
CA VAL A 97 -24.23 9.80 -21.99
C VAL A 97 -25.41 10.64 -21.48
N ALA A 98 -25.37 11.06 -20.21
CA ALA A 98 -26.41 11.91 -19.63
C ALA A 98 -26.53 13.25 -20.38
N ASN A 99 -25.40 13.89 -20.71
CA ASN A 99 -25.40 15.14 -21.48
C ASN A 99 -25.94 14.95 -22.90
N GLN A 100 -25.59 13.85 -23.58
CA GLN A 100 -26.14 13.53 -24.90
C GLN A 100 -27.65 13.30 -24.85
N ALA A 101 -28.15 12.60 -23.83
CA ALA A 101 -29.57 12.39 -23.65
C ALA A 101 -30.34 13.71 -23.45
N VAL A 102 -29.79 14.66 -22.68
CA VAL A 102 -30.37 15.99 -22.51
C VAL A 102 -30.42 16.77 -23.82
N VAL A 103 -29.34 16.74 -24.62
CA VAL A 103 -29.30 17.43 -25.92
C VAL A 103 -30.36 16.86 -26.87
N ASN A 104 -30.51 15.53 -26.93
CA ASN A 104 -31.50 14.88 -27.79
C ASN A 104 -32.94 15.15 -27.35
N ASP A 105 -33.22 15.19 -26.04
CA ASP A 105 -34.55 15.56 -25.52
C ASP A 105 -34.91 17.01 -25.84
N ILE A 106 -33.96 17.95 -25.78
CA ILE A 106 -34.18 19.33 -26.23
C ILE A 106 -34.45 19.39 -27.74
N ALA A 107 -33.65 18.69 -28.55
CA ALA A 107 -33.80 18.67 -30.00
C ALA A 107 -35.15 18.06 -30.45
N ASN A 108 -35.66 17.07 -29.73
CA ASN A 108 -36.97 16.44 -30.03
C ASN A 108 -38.18 17.26 -29.54
N ARG A 109 -37.96 18.26 -28.68
CA ARG A 109 -39.02 19.16 -28.16
C ARG A 109 -39.12 20.49 -28.91
N MET A 110 -38.22 20.74 -29.86
CA MET A 110 -38.27 21.87 -30.81
C MET A 110 -38.87 21.44 -32.14
#